data_AF-A0A950I312-F1
#
_entry.id   AF-A0A950I312-F1
#
_cell.length_a   1.000
_cell.length_b   1.000
_cell.length_c   1.000
_cell.angle_alpha   90.00
_cell.angle_beta   90.00
_cell.angle_gamma   90.00
#
_symmetry.space_group_name_H-M   'P 1'
#
loop_
_entity.id
_entity.type
_entity.pdbx_description
1 polymer ?
#
loop_
_entity_poly.entity_id
_entity_poly.type
_entity_poly.pdbx_seq_one_letter_code
_entity_poly.pdbx_strand_id
1 'polypeptide(L)'
;MKVITHQYESLVIKGRELLPIVQGGMGVGVSAHRLAGSVAALGALGTISSVDLRRHHPDLMERTDGTRDKDAINAANLVALDREVRAARELSGGRGMLAVNVMRAVSKHAAYVRRSCETGVDALVV
;
A
#
# COMPACT_ATOMS: atom_id res chain seq x y z
N MET A 1 -24.73 -6.39 -1.33
CA MET A 1 -23.61 -5.48 -1.69
C MET A 1 -23.91 -4.88 -3.04
N LYS A 2 -23.68 -3.58 -3.25
CA LYS A 2 -24.08 -2.88 -4.49
C LYS A 2 -23.03 -3.12 -5.57
N VAL A 3 -23.42 -3.78 -6.66
CA VAL A 3 -22.56 -3.90 -7.86
C VAL A 3 -22.44 -2.49 -8.46
N ILE A 4 -21.20 -2.01 -8.63
CA ILE A 4 -20.92 -0.72 -9.26
C ILE A 4 -20.87 -0.98 -10.77
N THR A 5 -21.85 -0.46 -11.50
CA THR A 5 -21.91 -0.57 -12.95
C THR A 5 -21.21 0.61 -13.62
N HIS A 6 -20.51 0.37 -14.74
CA HIS A 6 -19.89 1.41 -15.57
C HIS A 6 -19.91 1.02 -17.04
N GLN A 7 -19.66 1.99 -17.92
CA GLN A 7 -19.64 1.82 -19.38
C GLN A 7 -18.27 1.41 -19.96
N TYR A 8 -17.22 1.46 -19.15
CA TYR A 8 -15.85 1.13 -19.57
C TYR A 8 -15.59 -0.38 -19.53
N GLU A 9 -14.59 -0.85 -20.28
CA GLU A 9 -14.10 -2.22 -20.13
C GLU A 9 -13.46 -2.41 -18.74
N SER A 10 -13.67 -3.59 -18.15
CA SER A 10 -13.08 -3.94 -16.86
C SER A 10 -11.56 -4.05 -16.96
N LEU A 11 -10.86 -3.67 -15.89
CA LEU A 11 -9.43 -3.90 -15.78
C LEU A 11 -9.19 -5.35 -15.37
N VAL A 12 -8.52 -6.12 -16.23
CA VAL A 12 -8.21 -7.54 -15.96
C VAL A 12 -6.73 -7.72 -15.68
N ILE A 13 -6.38 -8.16 -14.46
CA ILE A 13 -4.99 -8.45 -14.06
C ILE A 13 -4.92 -9.86 -13.50
N LYS A 14 -4.10 -10.73 -14.10
CA LYS A 14 -3.94 -12.15 -13.71
C LYS A 14 -5.30 -12.88 -13.59
N GLY A 15 -6.23 -12.62 -14.50
CA GLY A 15 -7.57 -13.22 -14.49
C GLY A 15 -8.53 -12.65 -13.44
N ARG A 16 -8.13 -11.64 -12.67
CA ARG A 16 -9.00 -10.91 -11.73
C ARG A 16 -9.60 -9.71 -12.44
N GLU A 17 -10.92 -9.62 -12.40
CA GLU A 17 -11.68 -8.49 -12.94
C GLU A 17 -11.84 -7.40 -11.88
N LEU A 18 -11.55 -6.16 -12.26
CA LEU A 18 -11.62 -4.98 -11.41
C LEU A 18 -12.40 -3.86 -12.10
N LEU A 19 -12.93 -2.93 -11.31
CA LEU A 19 -13.25 -1.60 -11.82
C LEU A 19 -11.98 -1.01 -12.48
N PRO A 20 -12.10 -0.33 -13.64
CA PRO A 20 -10.96 0.26 -14.33
C PRO A 20 -10.48 1.56 -13.65
N ILE A 21 -10.24 1.47 -12.35
CA ILE A 21 -9.82 2.54 -11.46
C ILE A 21 -8.60 2.04 -10.70
N VAL A 22 -7.51 2.79 -10.84
CA VAL A 22 -6.28 2.60 -10.08
C VAL A 22 -6.07 3.85 -9.25
N GLN A 23 -6.22 3.75 -7.94
CA GLN A 23 -5.90 4.86 -7.04
C GLN A 23 -4.39 4.96 -6.89
N GLY A 24 -3.81 6.12 -7.20
CA GLY A 24 -2.35 6.33 -7.21
C GLY A 24 -1.69 6.36 -5.84
N GLY A 25 -0.45 5.88 -5.74
CA GLY A 25 0.33 5.92 -4.50
C GLY A 25 0.88 7.33 -4.20
N MET A 26 0.40 7.98 -3.15
CA MET A 26 0.82 9.30 -2.67
C MET A 26 1.59 9.17 -1.35
N GLY A 27 2.83 9.66 -1.32
CA GLY A 27 3.72 9.58 -0.14
C GLY A 27 3.32 10.49 1.02
N VAL A 28 4.16 10.51 2.07
CA VAL A 28 3.96 11.33 3.29
C VAL A 28 2.66 10.99 4.03
N GLY A 29 2.24 9.72 3.94
CA GLY A 29 1.08 9.21 4.66
C GLY A 29 -0.30 9.55 4.06
N VAL A 30 -0.36 9.95 2.78
CA VAL A 30 -1.65 10.13 2.11
C VAL A 30 -2.24 8.77 1.70
N SER A 31 -1.48 7.97 0.96
CA SER A 31 -1.91 6.64 0.53
C SER A 31 -1.47 5.55 1.52
N ALA A 32 -2.33 5.30 2.50
CA ALA A 32 -2.19 4.28 3.54
C ALA A 32 -3.36 3.28 3.49
N HIS A 33 -3.46 2.39 4.47
CA HIS A 33 -4.40 1.27 4.50
C HIS A 33 -5.85 1.68 4.31
N ARG A 34 -6.28 2.79 4.93
CA ARG A 34 -7.67 3.25 4.86
C ARG A 34 -8.07 3.57 3.42
N LEU A 35 -7.25 4.32 2.70
CA LEU A 35 -7.55 4.72 1.32
C LEU A 35 -7.43 3.51 0.37
N ALA A 36 -6.28 2.83 0.39
CA ALA A 36 -6.03 1.70 -0.50
C ALA A 36 -7.03 0.56 -0.25
N GLY A 37 -7.28 0.21 1.01
CA GLY A 37 -8.23 -0.84 1.38
C GLY A 37 -9.67 -0.46 1.05
N SER A 38 -10.08 0.81 1.18
CA SER A 38 -11.44 1.23 0.77
C SER A 38 -11.65 1.16 -0.73
N VAL A 39 -10.65 1.55 -1.52
CA VAL A 39 -10.69 1.42 -2.99
C VAL A 39 -10.77 -0.05 -3.39
N ALA A 40 -9.94 -0.90 -2.79
CA ALA A 40 -10.00 -2.35 -3.01
C ALA A 40 -11.34 -2.95 -2.55
N ALA A 41 -11.90 -2.50 -1.43
CA ALA A 41 -13.21 -2.91 -0.93
C ALA A 41 -14.35 -2.61 -1.92
N LEU A 42 -14.18 -1.62 -2.81
CA LEU A 42 -15.12 -1.27 -3.86
C LEU A 42 -14.86 -2.02 -5.19
N GLY A 43 -13.87 -2.92 -5.24
CA GLY A 43 -13.56 -3.73 -6.41
C GLY A 43 -12.55 -3.09 -7.38
N ALA A 44 -11.89 -2.01 -6.98
CA ALA A 44 -10.84 -1.34 -7.76
C ALA A 44 -9.43 -1.75 -7.28
N LEU A 45 -8.38 -1.14 -7.84
CA LEU A 45 -7.01 -1.28 -7.36
C LEU A 45 -6.64 -0.12 -6.42
N GLY A 46 -6.39 -0.42 -5.15
CA GLY A 46 -5.88 0.53 -4.16
C GLY A 46 -4.37 0.44 -3.98
N THR A 47 -3.68 1.57 -3.93
CA THR A 47 -2.21 1.61 -3.85
C THR A 47 -1.75 2.24 -2.55
N ILE A 48 -0.93 1.51 -1.78
CA ILE A 48 -0.22 2.02 -0.60
C ILE A 48 1.11 2.65 -1.07
N SER A 49 1.47 3.82 -0.56
CA SER A 49 2.80 4.38 -0.78
C SER A 49 3.76 3.89 0.30
N SER A 50 4.88 3.27 -0.07
CA SER A 50 5.89 2.81 0.89
C SER A 50 6.64 3.92 1.63
N VAL A 51 6.46 5.18 1.21
CA VAL A 51 7.20 6.32 1.74
C VAL A 51 6.59 6.80 3.05
N ASP A 52 7.40 6.72 4.12
CA ASP A 52 7.16 7.35 5.42
C ASP A 52 5.90 6.86 6.16
N LEU A 53 5.52 5.60 5.94
CA LEU A 53 4.34 4.97 6.56
C LEU A 53 4.42 4.92 8.09
N ARG A 54 5.62 4.95 8.69
CA ARG A 54 5.76 4.94 10.16
C ARG A 54 4.98 6.06 10.84
N ARG A 55 4.69 7.17 10.14
CA ARG A 55 3.89 8.29 10.66
C ARG A 55 2.46 7.91 11.06
N HIS A 56 1.92 6.82 10.53
CA HIS A 56 0.60 6.31 10.93
C HIS A 56 0.63 5.48 12.22
N HIS A 57 1.82 5.20 12.76
CA HIS A 57 1.99 4.31 13.89
C HIS A 57 2.73 5.04 15.01
N PRO A 58 2.01 5.48 16.08
CA PRO A 58 2.60 6.22 17.19
C PRO A 58 3.82 5.52 17.81
N ASP A 59 3.77 4.19 17.96
CA ASP A 59 4.87 3.39 18.49
C ASP A 59 6.13 3.42 17.60
N LEU A 60 5.96 3.50 16.28
CA LEU A 60 7.08 3.57 15.35
C LEU A 60 7.64 4.99 15.24
N MET A 61 6.80 6.00 15.42
CA MET A 61 7.23 7.38 15.54
C MET A 61 8.04 7.60 16.81
N GLU A 62 7.58 7.12 17.96
CA GLU A 62 8.31 7.20 19.23
C GLU A 62 9.69 6.53 19.15
N ARG A 63 9.77 5.34 18.54
CA ARG A 63 11.04 4.63 18.30
C ARG A 63 12.02 5.38 17.38
N THR A 64 11.54 6.35 16.62
CA THR A 64 12.34 7.10 15.66
C THR A 64 12.33 8.61 15.93
N ASP A 65 11.87 9.03 17.10
CA ASP A 65 11.75 10.43 17.43
C ASP A 65 13.13 11.09 17.57
N GLY A 66 13.27 12.31 17.04
CA GLY A 66 14.52 13.08 17.02
C GLY A 66 15.69 12.47 16.25
N THR A 67 15.60 11.23 15.75
CA THR A 67 16.71 10.56 15.09
C THR A 67 16.88 11.01 13.64
N ARG A 68 18.15 11.08 13.19
CA ARG A 68 18.53 11.22 11.78
C ARG A 68 19.06 9.91 11.19
N ASP A 69 19.04 8.84 11.97
CA ASP A 69 19.47 7.52 11.51
C ASP A 69 18.48 6.97 10.47
N LYS A 70 18.94 6.95 9.22
CA LYS A 70 18.17 6.46 8.08
C LYS A 70 17.89 4.96 8.19
N ASP A 71 18.75 4.16 8.80
CA ASP A 71 18.55 2.73 8.91
C ASP A 71 17.48 2.40 9.96
N ALA A 72 17.50 3.08 11.11
CA ALA A 72 16.42 3.00 12.10
C ALA A 72 15.07 3.43 11.52
N ILE A 73 15.03 4.54 10.77
CA ILE A 73 13.83 5.03 10.09
C ILE A 73 13.32 4.03 9.05
N ASN A 74 14.21 3.44 8.25
CA ASN A 74 13.83 2.46 7.25
C ASN A 74 13.30 1.17 7.89
N ALA A 75 13.93 0.70 8.96
CA ALA A 75 13.45 -0.46 9.71
C ALA A 75 12.02 -0.23 10.25
N ALA A 76 11.76 0.95 10.82
CA ALA A 76 10.41 1.33 11.27
C ALA A 76 9.40 1.37 10.11
N ASN A 77 9.76 1.96 8.97
CA ASN A 77 8.88 1.99 7.80
C ASN A 77 8.59 0.61 7.21
N LEU A 78 9.53 -0.35 7.26
CA LEU A 78 9.29 -1.73 6.81
C LEU A 78 8.28 -2.46 7.73
N VAL A 79 8.32 -2.19 9.04
CA VAL A 79 7.31 -2.67 9.99
C VAL A 79 5.95 -2.02 9.70
N ALA A 80 5.94 -0.71 9.44
CA ALA A 80 4.72 0.02 9.07
C ALA A 80 4.09 -0.56 7.78
N LEU A 81 4.90 -0.78 6.74
CA LEU A 81 4.45 -1.37 5.48
C LEU A 81 3.71 -2.70 5.69
N ASP A 82 4.24 -3.59 6.53
CA ASP A 82 3.60 -4.86 6.86
C ASP A 82 2.22 -4.66 7.51
N ARG A 83 2.14 -3.77 8.51
CA ARG A 83 0.89 -3.44 9.21
C ARG A 83 -0.15 -2.85 8.26
N GLU A 84 0.28 -1.92 7.42
CA GLU A 84 -0.56 -1.18 6.48
C GLU A 84 -1.12 -2.08 5.37
N VAL A 85 -0.31 -2.99 4.81
CA VAL A 85 -0.79 -3.98 3.83
C VAL A 85 -1.81 -4.93 4.45
N ARG A 86 -1.56 -5.42 5.67
CA ARG A 86 -2.50 -6.31 6.38
C ARG A 86 -3.82 -5.62 6.70
N ALA A 87 -3.76 -4.41 7.26
CA ALA A 87 -4.95 -3.63 7.56
C ALA A 87 -5.76 -3.29 6.29
N ALA A 88 -5.08 -2.99 5.17
CA ALA A 88 -5.76 -2.74 3.90
C ALA A 88 -6.45 -4.00 3.37
N ARG A 89 -5.82 -5.17 3.51
CA ARG A 89 -6.37 -6.46 3.08
C ARG A 89 -7.59 -6.85 3.92
N GLU A 90 -7.52 -6.64 5.22
CA GLU A 90 -8.64 -6.85 6.14
C GLU A 90 -9.81 -5.93 5.76
N LEU A 91 -9.53 -4.63 5.58
CA LEU A 91 -10.54 -3.64 5.17
C LEU A 91 -11.18 -3.98 3.82
N SER A 92 -10.40 -4.50 2.87
CA SER A 92 -10.92 -4.86 1.55
C SER A 92 -11.77 -6.14 1.57
N GLY A 93 -11.66 -6.96 2.62
CA GLY A 93 -12.30 -8.27 2.68
C GLY A 93 -11.90 -9.18 1.52
N GLY A 94 -10.67 -9.04 1.03
CA GLY A 94 -10.16 -9.77 -0.15
C GLY A 94 -10.70 -9.29 -1.50
N ARG A 95 -11.56 -8.26 -1.53
CA ARG A 95 -12.04 -7.64 -2.77
C ARG A 95 -10.98 -6.72 -3.36
N GLY A 96 -11.12 -6.48 -4.67
CA GLY A 96 -10.23 -5.62 -5.44
C GLY A 96 -8.77 -6.08 -5.37
N MET A 97 -7.86 -5.21 -5.78
CA MET A 97 -6.42 -5.47 -5.68
C MET A 97 -5.74 -4.43 -4.80
N LEU A 98 -4.70 -4.86 -4.09
CA LEU A 98 -3.80 -3.99 -3.37
C LEU A 98 -2.46 -3.96 -4.09
N ALA A 99 -1.92 -2.75 -4.25
CA ALA A 99 -0.58 -2.53 -4.76
C ALA A 99 0.26 -1.73 -3.76
N VAL A 100 1.59 -1.85 -3.86
CA VAL A 100 2.52 -0.97 -3.15
C VAL A 100 3.35 -0.18 -4.17
N ASN A 101 3.34 1.14 -4.04
CA ASN A 101 4.24 2.04 -4.75
C ASN A 101 5.59 2.12 -4.02
N VAL A 102 6.67 1.73 -4.71
CA VAL A 102 8.03 1.77 -4.18
C VAL A 102 8.90 2.71 -5.02
N MET A 103 9.17 3.91 -4.49
CA MET A 103 9.97 4.92 -5.19
C MET A 103 11.38 4.40 -5.51
N ARG A 104 11.79 4.45 -6.78
CA ARG A 104 13.12 4.00 -7.22
C ARG A 104 14.28 4.85 -6.65
N ALA A 105 14.01 6.11 -6.35
CA ALA A 105 15.01 7.06 -5.86
C ALA A 105 15.42 6.85 -4.39
N VAL A 106 14.80 5.93 -3.64
CA VAL A 106 15.17 5.67 -2.23
C VAL A 106 16.33 4.68 -2.11
N SER A 107 17.24 4.92 -1.17
CA SER A 107 18.45 4.12 -0.95
C SER A 107 18.21 2.65 -0.56
N LYS A 108 17.03 2.33 -0.01
CA LYS A 108 16.65 0.97 0.42
C LYS A 108 15.59 0.33 -0.48
N HIS A 109 15.47 0.77 -1.74
CA HIS A 109 14.46 0.28 -2.69
C HIS A 109 14.28 -1.25 -2.68
N ALA A 110 15.39 -2.01 -2.79
CA ALA A 110 15.33 -3.47 -2.82
C ALA A 110 14.76 -4.10 -1.53
N ALA A 111 14.93 -3.47 -0.37
CA ALA A 111 14.35 -3.94 0.89
C ALA A 111 12.83 -3.74 0.91
N TYR A 112 12.35 -2.58 0.44
CA TYR A 112 10.92 -2.30 0.34
C TYR A 112 10.22 -3.20 -0.70
N VAL A 113 10.86 -3.45 -1.85
CA VAL A 113 10.35 -4.39 -2.86
C VAL A 113 10.20 -5.79 -2.25
N ARG A 114 11.25 -6.33 -1.63
CA ARG A 114 11.21 -7.66 -1.00
C ARG A 114 10.13 -7.72 0.08
N ARG A 115 10.09 -6.72 0.96
CA ARG A 115 9.09 -6.70 2.04
C ARG A 115 7.66 -6.62 1.50
N SER A 116 7.43 -5.84 0.46
CA SER A 116 6.12 -5.77 -0.20
C SER A 116 5.70 -7.12 -0.80
N CYS A 117 6.65 -7.87 -1.38
CA CYS A 117 6.36 -9.22 -1.86
C CYS A 117 6.03 -10.18 -0.70
N GLU A 118 6.80 -10.13 0.39
CA GLU A 118 6.60 -10.96 1.59
C GLU A 118 5.25 -10.72 2.26
N THR A 119 4.69 -9.51 2.15
CA THR A 119 3.37 -9.18 2.74
C THR A 119 2.21 -9.69 1.90
N GLY A 120 2.45 -10.24 0.70
CA GLY A 120 1.40 -10.77 -0.17
C GLY A 120 0.57 -9.69 -0.87
N VAL A 121 1.18 -8.54 -1.18
CA VAL A 121 0.57 -7.54 -2.05
C VAL A 121 0.32 -8.12 -3.45
N ASP A 122 -0.75 -7.67 -4.13
CA ASP A 122 -1.10 -8.23 -5.44
C ASP A 122 -0.22 -7.67 -6.57
N ALA A 123 0.31 -6.45 -6.40
CA ALA A 123 1.12 -5.75 -7.41
C ALA A 123 2.15 -4.80 -6.78
N LEU A 124 3.22 -4.53 -7.54
CA LEU A 124 4.16 -3.45 -7.28
C LEU A 124 4.01 -2.36 -8.35
N VAL A 125 4.07 -1.11 -7.92
CA VAL A 125 4.14 0.07 -8.79
C VAL A 125 5.50 0.71 -8.55
N VAL A 126 6.26 0.98 -9.62
CA VAL A 126 7.67 1.43 -9.57
C VAL A 126 7.93 2.66 -10.42
#